data_AF-A0A4R5Y732-F1
#
_entry.id   AF-A0A4R5Y732-F1
#
_cell.length_a   1.000
_cell.length_b   1.000
_cell.length_c   1.000
_cell.angle_alpha   90.00
_cell.angle_beta   90.00
_cell.angle_gamma   90.00
#
_symmetry.space_group_name_H-M   'P 1'
#
loop_
_entity.id
_entity.type
_entity.pdbx_description
1 polymer ?
#
loop_
_entity_poly.entity_id
_entity_poly.type
_entity_poly.pdbx_seq_one_letter_code
_entity_poly.pdbx_strand_id
1 'polypeptide(L)'
;MVRGMADYGAETILLAGAGRALLLQLADPAVGRGVDEHSSFVGRPVNRLKGTLTYVYAIVYGTDEQVKEVRRRVNRAHVPVRKAGTEASPGYNAYDPELQLWVVATLYDTAVTIIEKIFGPLDDESADAMYQDYARIGTALQLPRELWPADRAAFRRYWDGRISTLRAEAGGVRVGRGLLYPKHTALWYRAIIPPARFLTAGLLPPQLREDFGLPWNHRRQRRFDRTMAVLAVVYPRLPRRIRHWFKDYCLAELDKDLRKNRQPIQRQGASA
;
A
#
# COMPACT_ATOMS: atom_id res chain seq x y z
N MET A 1 -8.41 34.08 1.41
CA MET A 1 -7.82 33.14 0.43
C MET A 1 -7.24 31.99 1.24
N VAL A 2 -8.05 30.97 1.57
CA VAL A 2 -7.59 29.81 2.33
C VAL A 2 -6.55 29.12 1.44
N ARG A 3 -5.28 29.04 1.87
CA ARG A 3 -4.33 28.11 1.28
C ARG A 3 -4.93 26.73 1.51
N GLY A 4 -5.70 26.24 0.54
CA GLY A 4 -6.34 24.94 0.63
C GLY A 4 -5.26 23.91 0.94
N MET A 5 -5.44 23.17 2.04
CA MET A 5 -4.52 22.12 2.47
C MET A 5 -4.08 21.30 1.25
N ALA A 6 -2.78 21.08 1.14
CA ALA A 6 -2.24 20.31 0.03
C ALA A 6 -2.79 18.87 0.10
N ASP A 7 -3.38 18.43 -1.01
CA ASP A 7 -4.07 17.13 -1.11
C ASP A 7 -3.07 15.98 -1.32
N TYR A 8 -2.19 15.78 -0.34
CA TYR A 8 -1.05 14.86 -0.45
C TYR A 8 -1.46 13.40 -0.67
N GLY A 9 -2.63 12.99 -0.16
CA GLY A 9 -3.15 11.64 -0.37
C GLY A 9 -3.49 11.32 -1.82
N ALA A 10 -3.69 12.34 -2.67
CA ALA A 10 -4.00 12.17 -4.09
C ALA A 10 -2.75 12.06 -4.98
N GLU A 11 -1.56 12.26 -4.43
CA GLU A 11 -0.32 12.34 -5.19
C GLU A 11 0.11 10.98 -5.76
N THR A 12 0.31 10.92 -7.07
CA THR A 12 0.74 9.73 -7.80
C THR A 12 2.17 9.32 -7.44
N ILE A 13 3.00 10.24 -6.90
CA ILE A 13 4.35 9.91 -6.41
C ILE A 13 4.33 8.88 -5.28
N LEU A 14 3.22 8.71 -4.56
CA LEU A 14 3.05 7.64 -3.55
C LEU A 14 3.29 6.24 -4.13
N LEU A 15 3.07 6.04 -5.45
CA LEU A 15 3.40 4.80 -6.15
C LEU A 15 4.89 4.43 -6.05
N ALA A 16 5.79 5.41 -5.93
CA ALA A 16 7.22 5.17 -5.73
C ALA A 16 7.49 4.41 -4.41
N GLY A 17 6.61 4.56 -3.42
CA GLY A 17 6.67 3.87 -2.12
C GLY A 17 5.94 2.53 -2.09
N ALA A 18 5.19 2.16 -3.13
CA ALA A 18 4.34 0.96 -3.12
C ALA A 18 5.10 -0.33 -2.76
N GLY A 19 6.29 -0.51 -3.34
CA GLY A 19 7.14 -1.66 -3.03
C GLY A 19 7.67 -1.65 -1.59
N ARG A 20 7.96 -0.47 -1.03
CA ARG A 20 8.40 -0.32 0.36
C ARG A 20 7.30 -0.76 1.33
N ALA A 21 6.08 -0.21 1.18
CA ALA A 21 4.94 -0.58 2.02
C ALA A 21 4.67 -2.09 1.94
N LEU A 22 4.70 -2.66 0.72
CA LEU A 22 4.47 -4.08 0.53
C LEU A 22 5.53 -4.96 1.20
N LEU A 23 6.81 -4.60 1.09
CA LEU A 23 7.87 -5.37 1.74
C LEU A 23 7.86 -5.23 3.26
N LEU A 24 7.47 -4.08 3.80
CA LEU A 24 7.22 -3.92 5.25
C LEU A 24 6.08 -4.80 5.74
N GLN A 25 4.99 -4.91 4.97
CA GLN A 25 3.88 -5.81 5.28
C GLN A 25 4.33 -7.27 5.25
N LEU A 26 5.03 -7.68 4.18
CA LEU A 26 5.51 -9.06 4.03
C LEU A 26 6.60 -9.44 5.04
N ALA A 27 7.26 -8.46 5.65
CA ALA A 27 8.23 -8.70 6.70
C ALA A 27 7.57 -9.10 8.04
N ASP A 28 6.28 -8.85 8.22
CA ASP A 28 5.55 -9.46 9.34
C ASP A 28 5.30 -10.95 9.03
N PRO A 29 5.72 -11.87 9.91
CA PRO A 29 5.56 -13.31 9.69
C PRO A 29 4.14 -13.77 9.36
N ALA A 30 3.13 -13.28 10.09
CA ALA A 30 1.74 -13.71 9.91
C ALA A 30 1.17 -13.16 8.60
N VAL A 31 1.45 -11.90 8.28
CA VAL A 31 1.07 -11.30 6.98
C VAL A 31 1.80 -12.01 5.84
N GLY A 32 3.10 -12.25 5.98
CA GLY A 32 3.93 -12.95 5.01
C GLY A 32 3.40 -14.35 4.68
N ARG A 33 3.07 -15.14 5.70
CA ARG A 33 2.45 -16.48 5.53
C ARG A 33 1.05 -16.40 4.92
N GLY A 34 0.19 -15.52 5.43
CA GLY A 34 -1.17 -15.37 4.91
C GLY A 34 -1.20 -14.94 3.44
N VAL A 35 -0.25 -14.10 3.05
CA VAL A 35 -0.03 -13.81 1.63
C VAL A 35 0.46 -15.06 0.94
N ASP A 36 1.63 -15.59 1.30
CA ASP A 36 2.26 -16.71 0.60
C ASP A 36 1.36 -17.94 0.38
N GLU A 37 0.60 -18.35 1.39
CA GLU A 37 -0.22 -19.57 1.34
C GLU A 37 -1.55 -19.39 0.59
N HIS A 38 -2.17 -18.21 0.66
CA HIS A 38 -3.42 -17.92 -0.05
C HIS A 38 -3.18 -17.25 -1.41
N SER A 39 -1.92 -17.27 -1.84
CA SER A 39 -1.45 -16.71 -3.08
C SER A 39 -1.82 -17.51 -4.31
N SER A 40 -2.81 -17.00 -5.04
CA SER A 40 -2.51 -16.70 -6.44
C SER A 40 -1.61 -15.45 -6.60
N PHE A 41 -1.09 -14.86 -5.50
CA PHE A 41 -0.43 -13.55 -5.37
C PHE A 41 0.77 -13.32 -6.28
N VAL A 42 1.53 -14.35 -6.67
CA VAL A 42 2.66 -14.17 -7.59
C VAL A 42 2.16 -13.91 -9.03
N GLY A 43 0.91 -14.28 -9.36
CA GLY A 43 0.38 -14.16 -10.70
C GLY A 43 -0.09 -12.76 -11.12
N ARG A 44 -0.45 -11.86 -10.18
CA ARG A 44 -1.04 -10.54 -10.50
C ARG A 44 -0.71 -9.40 -9.50
N PRO A 45 0.57 -9.11 -9.19
CA PRO A 45 0.95 -8.04 -8.25
C PRO A 45 0.38 -6.66 -8.57
N VAL A 46 0.30 -6.32 -9.86
CA VAL A 46 -0.27 -5.05 -10.32
C VAL A 46 -1.74 -4.92 -9.94
N ASN A 47 -2.49 -6.01 -10.01
CA ASN A 47 -3.90 -6.01 -9.62
C ASN A 47 -4.07 -5.87 -8.11
N ARG A 48 -3.17 -6.47 -7.31
CA ARG A 48 -3.15 -6.27 -5.85
C ARG A 48 -2.88 -4.81 -5.51
N LEU A 49 -1.86 -4.22 -6.14
CA LEU A 49 -1.51 -2.82 -5.93
C LEU A 49 -2.68 -1.91 -6.30
N LYS A 50 -3.27 -2.11 -7.49
CA LYS A 50 -4.47 -1.38 -7.92
C LYS A 50 -5.62 -1.55 -6.93
N GLY A 51 -5.91 -2.78 -6.48
CA GLY A 51 -6.98 -3.04 -5.51
C GLY A 51 -6.77 -2.33 -4.17
N THR A 52 -5.55 -2.35 -3.65
CA THR A 52 -5.17 -1.66 -2.40
C THR A 52 -5.32 -0.15 -2.53
N LEU A 53 -4.82 0.43 -3.64
CA LEU A 53 -4.89 1.87 -3.85
C LEU A 53 -6.31 2.33 -4.19
N THR A 54 -7.08 1.57 -4.96
CA THR A 54 -8.52 1.84 -5.16
C THR A 54 -9.25 1.84 -3.83
N TYR A 55 -8.93 0.91 -2.91
CA TYR A 55 -9.49 0.91 -1.57
C TYR A 55 -9.13 2.21 -0.83
N VAL A 56 -7.84 2.53 -0.71
CA VAL A 56 -7.35 3.75 -0.04
C VAL A 56 -8.02 5.01 -0.60
N TYR A 57 -8.02 5.19 -1.92
CA TYR A 57 -8.61 6.36 -2.56
C TYR A 57 -10.12 6.43 -2.38
N ALA A 58 -10.84 5.30 -2.42
CA ALA A 58 -12.27 5.30 -2.19
C ALA A 58 -12.62 5.67 -0.73
N ILE A 59 -11.83 5.25 0.25
CA ILE A 59 -12.07 5.64 1.65
C ILE A 59 -11.85 7.14 1.88
N VAL A 60 -10.84 7.73 1.24
CA VAL A 60 -10.47 9.14 1.48
C VAL A 60 -11.27 10.10 0.58
N TYR A 61 -11.53 9.73 -0.67
CA TYR A 61 -12.07 10.63 -1.71
C TYR A 61 -13.37 10.13 -2.35
N GLY A 62 -13.80 8.91 -2.03
CA GLY A 62 -14.92 8.27 -2.70
C GLY A 62 -16.28 8.63 -2.13
N THR A 63 -17.33 8.22 -2.84
CA THR A 63 -18.71 8.28 -2.37
C THR A 63 -19.02 7.13 -1.42
N ASP A 64 -20.11 7.23 -0.64
CA ASP A 64 -20.56 6.14 0.25
C ASP A 64 -20.76 4.81 -0.50
N GLU A 65 -21.22 4.86 -1.75
CA GLU A 65 -21.39 3.67 -2.57
C GLU A 65 -20.05 3.03 -2.95
N GLN A 66 -19.08 3.86 -3.36
CA GLN A 66 -17.72 3.42 -3.65
C GLN A 66 -17.07 2.81 -2.41
N VAL A 67 -17.21 3.44 -1.24
CA VAL A 67 -16.75 2.93 0.06
C VAL A 67 -17.36 1.57 0.36
N LYS A 68 -18.69 1.43 0.23
CA LYS A 68 -19.39 0.14 0.43
C LYS A 68 -18.85 -0.95 -0.50
N GLU A 69 -18.63 -0.62 -1.77
CA GLU A 69 -18.15 -1.58 -2.76
C GLU A 69 -16.71 -2.03 -2.49
N VAL A 70 -15.78 -1.12 -2.20
CA VAL A 70 -14.40 -1.52 -1.89
C VAL A 70 -14.32 -2.32 -0.59
N ARG A 71 -15.15 -1.99 0.43
CA ARG A 71 -15.28 -2.78 1.66
C ARG A 71 -15.79 -4.19 1.38
N ARG A 72 -16.80 -4.32 0.51
CA ARG A 72 -17.32 -5.62 0.07
C ARG A 72 -16.25 -6.44 -0.67
N ARG A 73 -15.47 -5.83 -1.56
CA ARG A 73 -14.39 -6.48 -2.32
C ARG A 73 -13.28 -6.98 -1.39
N VAL A 74 -12.78 -6.12 -0.50
CA VAL A 74 -11.67 -6.50 0.40
C VAL A 74 -12.10 -7.56 1.41
N ASN A 75 -13.31 -7.45 2.00
CA ASN A 75 -13.83 -8.49 2.89
C ASN A 75 -13.90 -9.83 2.18
N ARG A 76 -14.45 -9.88 0.96
CA ARG A 76 -14.50 -11.12 0.16
C ARG A 76 -13.10 -11.70 -0.07
N ALA A 77 -12.11 -10.85 -0.37
CA ALA A 77 -10.73 -11.29 -0.55
C ALA A 77 -10.07 -11.76 0.76
N HIS A 78 -10.46 -11.21 1.91
CA HIS A 78 -9.95 -11.57 3.23
C HIS A 78 -10.62 -12.80 3.84
N VAL A 79 -11.86 -13.17 3.42
CA VAL A 79 -12.56 -14.37 3.92
C VAL A 79 -11.68 -15.61 3.96
N PRO A 80 -11.00 -16.04 2.87
CA PRO A 80 -10.21 -17.26 2.87
C PRO A 80 -8.85 -17.13 3.58
N VAL A 81 -8.39 -15.93 3.91
CA VAL A 81 -7.03 -15.68 4.41
C VAL A 81 -6.99 -15.86 5.93
N ARG A 82 -7.04 -17.11 6.35
CA ARG A 82 -6.97 -17.51 7.76
C ARG A 82 -6.47 -18.94 7.90
N LYS A 83 -5.70 -19.19 8.95
CA LYS A 83 -5.23 -20.53 9.32
C LYS A 83 -5.05 -20.61 10.83
N ALA A 84 -5.55 -21.69 11.43
CA ALA A 84 -5.31 -21.97 12.83
C ALA A 84 -3.81 -22.21 13.08
N GLY A 85 -3.34 -21.84 14.27
CA GLY A 85 -1.98 -22.13 14.68
C GLY A 85 -1.76 -23.63 14.91
N THR A 86 -0.51 -24.05 14.79
CA THR A 86 -0.02 -25.37 15.18
C THR A 86 1.10 -25.20 16.19
N GLU A 87 1.55 -26.29 16.82
CA GLU A 87 2.73 -26.26 17.70
C GLU A 87 3.99 -25.72 17.00
N ALA A 88 4.09 -25.93 15.68
CA ALA A 88 5.24 -25.51 14.88
C ALA A 88 5.12 -24.11 14.28
N SER A 89 3.92 -23.51 14.23
CA SER A 89 3.71 -22.23 13.56
C SER A 89 2.49 -21.46 14.09
N PRO A 90 2.63 -20.19 14.47
CA PRO A 90 1.50 -19.36 14.85
C PRO A 90 0.51 -19.20 13.70
N GLY A 91 -0.78 -19.23 14.03
CA GLY A 91 -1.86 -18.99 13.09
C GLY A 91 -1.85 -17.56 12.55
N TYR A 92 -2.74 -17.29 11.61
CA TYR A 92 -2.98 -15.94 11.10
C TYR A 92 -4.44 -15.78 10.69
N ASN A 93 -4.90 -14.54 10.69
CA ASN A 93 -6.24 -14.18 10.22
C ASN A 93 -6.20 -12.76 9.64
N ALA A 94 -6.69 -12.56 8.41
CA ALA A 94 -6.75 -11.22 7.81
C ALA A 94 -7.73 -10.26 8.53
N TYR A 95 -8.54 -10.77 9.46
CA TYR A 95 -9.39 -10.01 10.37
C TYR A 95 -8.76 -9.77 11.75
N ASP A 96 -7.51 -10.19 11.97
CA ASP A 96 -6.76 -9.83 13.16
C ASP A 96 -6.50 -8.31 13.16
N PRO A 97 -7.00 -7.57 14.16
CA PRO A 97 -6.90 -6.13 14.18
C PRO A 97 -5.45 -5.63 14.35
N GLU A 98 -4.56 -6.37 15.01
CA GLU A 98 -3.14 -6.00 15.14
C GLU A 98 -2.43 -6.12 13.79
N LEU A 99 -2.76 -7.15 13.00
CA LEU A 99 -2.23 -7.28 11.64
C LEU A 99 -2.78 -6.19 10.71
N GLN A 100 -4.06 -5.82 10.86
CA GLN A 100 -4.64 -4.70 10.12
C GLN A 100 -4.00 -3.37 10.50
N LEU A 101 -3.75 -3.14 11.79
CA LEU A 101 -3.00 -1.99 12.29
C LEU A 101 -1.63 -1.92 11.63
N TRP A 102 -0.87 -3.03 11.61
CA TRP A 102 0.43 -3.09 10.93
C TRP A 102 0.32 -2.72 9.44
N VAL A 103 -0.63 -3.33 8.72
CA VAL A 103 -0.82 -3.04 7.28
C VAL A 103 -1.08 -1.55 7.04
N VAL A 104 -1.99 -0.94 7.79
CA VAL A 104 -2.32 0.49 7.63
C VAL A 104 -1.16 1.39 8.07
N ALA A 105 -0.47 1.04 9.15
CA ALA A 105 0.71 1.76 9.64
C ALA A 105 1.82 1.82 8.58
N THR A 106 2.07 0.71 7.86
CA THR A 106 3.07 0.71 6.77
C THR A 106 2.67 1.59 5.60
N LEU A 107 1.36 1.75 5.33
CA LEU A 107 0.89 2.68 4.29
C LEU A 107 1.09 4.12 4.74
N TYR A 108 0.71 4.47 5.98
CA TYR A 108 0.88 5.81 6.54
C TYR A 108 2.35 6.24 6.55
N ASP A 109 3.23 5.46 7.17
CA ASP A 109 4.64 5.79 7.29
C ASP A 109 5.32 5.88 5.91
N THR A 110 4.96 5.00 4.97
CA THR A 110 5.45 5.08 3.59
C THR A 110 5.00 6.35 2.91
N ALA A 111 3.74 6.74 3.07
CA ALA A 111 3.21 7.93 2.44
C ALA A 111 3.86 9.19 3.00
N VAL A 112 3.97 9.34 4.33
CA VAL A 112 4.70 10.45 4.96
C VAL A 112 6.15 10.49 4.48
N THR A 113 6.85 9.34 4.48
CA THR A 113 8.23 9.26 4.00
C THR A 113 8.39 9.77 2.56
N ILE A 114 7.46 9.41 1.66
CA ILE A 114 7.52 9.84 0.26
C ILE A 114 7.16 11.31 0.15
N ILE A 115 6.09 11.77 0.79
CA ILE A 115 5.63 13.15 0.72
C ILE A 115 6.70 14.09 1.24
N GLU A 116 7.30 13.80 2.39
CA GLU A 116 8.33 14.67 2.96
C GLU A 116 9.61 14.69 2.13
N LYS A 117 9.96 13.58 1.46
CA LYS A 117 11.09 13.55 0.52
C LYS A 117 10.86 14.38 -0.74
N ILE A 118 9.61 14.68 -1.09
CA ILE A 118 9.24 15.35 -2.35
C ILE A 118 8.86 16.81 -2.11
N PHE A 119 8.11 17.08 -1.05
CA PHE A 119 7.55 18.40 -0.74
C PHE A 119 8.23 19.09 0.45
N GLY A 120 9.13 18.40 1.15
CA GLY A 120 9.68 18.86 2.43
C GLY A 120 8.78 18.47 3.61
N PRO A 121 9.21 18.76 4.85
CA PRO A 121 8.46 18.43 6.06
C PRO A 121 7.02 18.97 5.99
N LEU A 122 6.07 18.14 6.42
CA LEU A 122 4.67 18.55 6.52
C LEU A 122 4.50 19.54 7.68
N ASP A 123 3.67 20.57 7.48
CA ASP A 123 3.17 21.34 8.61
C ASP A 123 2.23 20.47 9.47
N ASP A 124 2.05 20.87 10.74
CA ASP A 124 1.30 20.06 11.70
C ASP A 124 -0.16 19.82 11.30
N GLU A 125 -0.82 20.81 10.69
CA GLU A 125 -2.22 20.66 10.24
C GLU A 125 -2.32 19.63 9.12
N SER A 126 -1.45 19.72 8.10
CA SER A 126 -1.38 18.73 7.01
C SER A 126 -1.00 17.34 7.53
N ALA A 127 -0.07 17.25 8.46
CA ALA A 127 0.38 15.99 9.05
C ALA A 127 -0.72 15.31 9.88
N ASP A 128 -1.47 16.08 10.67
CA ASP A 128 -2.58 15.59 11.47
C ASP A 128 -3.78 15.19 10.58
N ALA A 129 -4.11 15.98 9.57
CA ALA A 129 -5.16 15.63 8.61
C ALA A 129 -4.85 14.32 7.88
N MET A 130 -3.62 14.17 7.38
CA MET A 130 -3.16 12.93 6.77
C MET A 130 -3.23 11.77 7.78
N TYR A 131 -2.81 11.98 9.02
CA TYR A 131 -2.91 10.94 10.06
C TYR A 131 -4.35 10.46 10.28
N GLN A 132 -5.33 11.37 10.30
CA GLN A 132 -6.74 11.03 10.43
C GLN A 132 -7.28 10.25 9.23
N ASP A 133 -6.82 10.55 8.01
CA ASP A 133 -7.20 9.77 6.83
C ASP A 133 -6.76 8.31 6.92
N TYR A 134 -5.56 8.05 7.44
CA TYR A 134 -5.09 6.68 7.66
C TYR A 134 -5.84 5.96 8.79
N ALA A 135 -6.27 6.67 9.82
CA ALA A 135 -7.17 6.10 10.82
C ALA A 135 -8.51 5.66 10.17
N ARG A 136 -9.09 6.47 9.27
CA ARG A 136 -10.30 6.12 8.50
C ARG A 136 -10.09 4.87 7.64
N ILE A 137 -8.97 4.80 6.92
CA ILE A 137 -8.58 3.63 6.11
C ILE A 137 -8.57 2.36 6.95
N GLY A 138 -7.96 2.40 8.14
CA GLY A 138 -7.95 1.26 9.05
C GLY A 138 -9.34 0.86 9.54
N THR A 139 -10.12 1.82 10.05
CA THR A 139 -11.47 1.53 10.57
C THR A 139 -12.41 0.94 9.51
N ALA A 140 -12.24 1.31 8.24
CA ALA A 140 -13.01 0.75 7.15
C ALA A 140 -12.67 -0.73 6.86
N LEU A 141 -11.49 -1.22 7.29
CA LEU A 141 -11.05 -2.63 7.22
C LEU A 141 -11.47 -3.49 8.42
N GLN A 142 -12.12 -2.88 9.42
CA GLN A 142 -12.52 -3.46 10.71
C GLN A 142 -11.51 -3.30 11.85
N LEU A 143 -10.47 -2.48 11.69
CA LEU A 143 -9.61 -2.07 12.81
C LEU A 143 -10.44 -1.23 13.81
N PRO A 144 -10.58 -1.64 15.08
CA PRO A 144 -11.11 -0.79 16.13
C PRO A 144 -10.38 0.55 16.18
N ARG A 145 -11.13 1.66 16.31
CA ARG A 145 -10.55 3.00 16.25
C ARG A 145 -9.52 3.23 17.35
N GLU A 146 -9.71 2.57 18.49
CA GLU A 146 -8.92 2.66 19.71
C GLU A 146 -7.56 1.97 19.57
N LEU A 147 -7.41 1.04 18.62
CA LEU A 147 -6.13 0.40 18.31
C LEU A 147 -5.27 1.24 17.37
N TRP A 148 -5.85 2.17 16.61
CA TRP A 148 -5.04 3.18 15.93
C TRP A 148 -4.41 4.09 16.98
N PRO A 149 -3.09 4.37 16.93
CA PRO A 149 -2.46 5.19 17.96
C PRO A 149 -3.15 6.55 18.07
N ALA A 150 -3.22 7.08 19.30
CA ALA A 150 -4.05 8.27 19.58
C ALA A 150 -3.56 9.52 18.83
N ASP A 151 -2.24 9.62 18.64
CA ASP A 151 -1.57 10.74 18.01
C ASP A 151 -0.29 10.30 17.27
N ARG A 152 0.32 11.22 16.53
CA ARG A 152 1.55 10.98 15.77
C ARG A 152 2.72 10.53 16.67
N ALA A 153 2.80 10.99 17.91
CA ALA A 153 3.87 10.60 18.83
C ALA A 153 3.71 9.15 19.32
N ALA A 154 2.48 8.74 19.63
CA ALA A 154 2.11 7.36 19.94
C ALA A 154 2.36 6.45 18.74
N PHE A 155 2.03 6.91 17.53
CA PHE A 155 2.37 6.21 16.30
C PHE A 155 3.87 5.98 16.17
N ARG A 156 4.71 7.01 16.39
CA ARG A 156 6.16 6.86 16.34
C ARG A 156 6.67 5.81 17.31
N ARG A 157 6.20 5.79 18.57
CA ARG A 157 6.57 4.76 19.56
C ARG A 157 6.19 3.36 19.10
N TYR A 158 4.96 3.18 18.61
CA TYR A 158 4.51 1.90 18.04
C TYR A 158 5.37 1.47 16.86
N TRP A 159 5.61 2.38 15.92
CA TRP A 159 6.37 2.14 14.70
C TRP A 159 7.82 1.73 15.00
N ASP A 160 8.51 2.52 15.83
CA ASP A 160 9.92 2.28 16.18
C ASP A 160 10.07 0.95 16.93
N GLY A 161 9.13 0.64 17.84
CA GLY A 161 9.06 -0.66 18.52
C GLY A 161 8.91 -1.83 17.53
N ARG A 162 7.93 -1.77 16.63
CA ARG A 162 7.70 -2.81 15.62
C ARG A 162 8.89 -2.98 14.68
N ILE A 163 9.45 -1.88 14.18
CA ILE A 163 10.58 -1.92 13.25
C ILE A 163 11.83 -2.55 13.89
N SER A 164 12.07 -2.33 15.18
CA SER A 164 13.24 -2.89 15.87
C SER A 164 13.25 -4.43 15.88
N THR A 165 12.08 -5.05 16.01
CA THR A 165 11.92 -6.52 16.09
C THR A 165 11.54 -7.18 14.78
N LEU A 166 11.13 -6.42 13.77
CA LEU A 166 10.64 -6.93 12.50
C LEU A 166 11.74 -7.67 11.72
N ARG A 167 11.48 -8.92 11.33
CA ARG A 167 12.39 -9.75 10.52
C ARG A 167 11.56 -10.54 9.52
N ALA A 168 11.91 -10.45 8.24
CA ALA A 168 11.14 -11.15 7.21
C ALA A 168 11.46 -12.66 7.20
N GLU A 169 10.43 -13.49 7.36
CA GLU A 169 10.54 -14.94 7.24
C GLU A 169 10.55 -15.43 5.79
N ALA A 170 10.93 -16.69 5.58
CA ALA A 170 11.09 -17.31 4.26
C ALA A 170 9.85 -17.17 3.35
N GLY A 171 8.63 -17.25 3.92
CA GLY A 171 7.38 -17.04 3.18
C GLY A 171 7.26 -15.61 2.63
N GLY A 172 7.39 -14.61 3.50
CA GLY A 172 7.38 -13.20 3.12
C GLY A 172 8.49 -12.85 2.12
N VAL A 173 9.71 -13.34 2.36
CA VAL A 173 10.87 -13.14 1.48
C VAL A 173 10.62 -13.74 0.09
N ARG A 174 10.09 -14.97 0.01
CA ARG A 174 9.77 -15.62 -1.27
C ARG A 174 8.77 -14.80 -2.08
N VAL A 175 7.68 -14.35 -1.46
CA VAL A 175 6.70 -13.49 -2.14
C VAL A 175 7.36 -12.19 -2.57
N GLY A 176 8.01 -11.47 -1.65
CA GLY A 176 8.64 -10.18 -1.93
C GLY A 176 9.65 -10.26 -3.08
N ARG A 177 10.50 -11.30 -3.10
CA ARG A 177 11.45 -11.53 -4.19
C ARG A 177 10.76 -11.92 -5.48
N GLY A 178 9.70 -12.73 -5.45
CA GLY A 178 8.90 -13.07 -6.62
C GLY A 178 8.31 -11.83 -7.30
N LEU A 179 7.95 -10.81 -6.50
CA LEU A 179 7.42 -9.54 -7.00
C LEU A 179 8.49 -8.62 -7.59
N LEU A 180 9.66 -8.58 -6.95
CA LEU A 180 10.79 -7.75 -7.39
C LEU A 180 11.59 -8.36 -8.55
N TYR A 181 11.52 -9.67 -8.71
CA TYR A 181 12.27 -10.45 -9.72
C TYR A 181 11.34 -11.43 -10.45
N PRO A 182 10.33 -10.92 -11.19
CA PRO A 182 9.37 -11.75 -11.90
C PRO A 182 10.07 -12.56 -13.02
N LYS A 183 9.86 -13.88 -13.05
CA LYS A 183 10.44 -14.76 -14.09
C LYS A 183 9.64 -14.76 -15.39
N HIS A 184 8.31 -14.74 -15.30
CA HIS A 184 7.40 -14.76 -16.45
C HIS A 184 6.44 -13.58 -16.35
N THR A 185 6.67 -12.54 -17.15
CA THR A 185 5.86 -11.33 -17.10
C THR A 185 5.89 -10.57 -18.44
N ALA A 186 4.90 -9.71 -18.65
CA ALA A 186 4.80 -8.88 -19.83
C ALA A 186 6.01 -7.93 -19.97
N LEU A 187 6.39 -7.61 -21.22
CA LEU A 187 7.56 -6.77 -21.51
C LEU A 187 7.51 -5.39 -20.83
N TRP A 188 6.33 -4.77 -20.77
CA TRP A 188 6.15 -3.48 -20.10
C TRP A 188 6.45 -3.56 -18.59
N TYR A 189 6.14 -4.67 -17.93
CA TYR A 189 6.44 -4.87 -16.50
C TYR A 189 7.94 -5.00 -16.27
N ARG A 190 8.67 -5.66 -17.20
CA ARG A 190 10.14 -5.74 -17.17
C ARG A 190 10.82 -4.37 -17.27
N ALA A 191 10.19 -3.40 -17.93
CA ALA A 191 10.71 -2.04 -18.02
C ALA A 191 10.51 -1.24 -16.72
N ILE A 192 9.39 -1.43 -16.03
CA ILE A 192 9.04 -0.66 -14.82
C ILE A 192 9.68 -1.23 -13.55
N ILE A 193 9.92 -2.55 -13.48
CA ILE A 193 10.41 -3.19 -12.25
C ILE A 193 11.82 -2.76 -11.81
N PRO A 194 12.83 -2.62 -12.68
CA PRO A 194 14.16 -2.19 -12.23
C PRO A 194 14.19 -0.85 -11.46
N PRO A 195 13.57 0.25 -11.95
CA PRO A 195 13.51 1.48 -11.17
C PRO A 195 12.63 1.35 -9.92
N ALA A 196 11.50 0.64 -9.97
CA ALA A 196 10.65 0.42 -8.80
C ALA A 196 11.40 -0.34 -7.69
N ARG A 197 12.16 -1.39 -8.05
CA ARG A 197 13.02 -2.15 -7.14
C ARG A 197 14.14 -1.29 -6.56
N PHE A 198 14.74 -0.41 -7.35
CA PHE A 198 15.78 0.51 -6.89
C PHE A 198 15.24 1.48 -5.84
N LEU A 199 14.08 2.11 -6.10
CA LEU A 199 13.42 3.00 -5.14
C LEU A 199 13.00 2.24 -3.88
N THR A 200 12.40 1.05 -4.04
CA THR A 200 12.00 0.18 -2.93
C THR A 200 13.19 -0.13 -2.02
N ALA A 201 14.34 -0.53 -2.59
CA ALA A 201 15.54 -0.80 -1.81
C ALA A 201 16.04 0.45 -1.07
N GLY A 202 16.10 1.61 -1.75
CA GLY A 202 16.57 2.86 -1.12
C GLY A 202 15.65 3.40 -0.02
N LEU A 203 14.37 3.03 -0.05
CA LEU A 203 13.36 3.44 0.94
C LEU A 203 13.22 2.48 2.13
N LEU A 204 13.81 1.27 2.05
CA LEU A 204 13.71 0.26 3.09
C LEU A 204 14.77 0.45 4.20
N PRO A 205 14.42 0.14 5.46
CA PRO A 205 15.40 -0.03 6.53
C PRO A 205 16.52 -1.02 6.14
N PRO A 206 17.77 -0.82 6.61
CA PRO A 206 18.91 -1.68 6.26
C PRO A 206 18.65 -3.17 6.48
N GLN A 207 18.13 -3.55 7.65
CA GLN A 207 17.84 -4.95 7.98
C GLN A 207 16.89 -5.60 6.97
N LEU A 208 15.78 -4.93 6.62
CA LEU A 208 14.83 -5.49 5.65
C LEU A 208 15.41 -5.57 4.24
N ARG A 209 16.30 -4.64 3.86
CA ARG A 209 17.01 -4.80 2.58
C ARG A 209 17.82 -6.09 2.57
N GLU A 210 18.48 -6.43 3.67
CA GLU A 210 19.24 -7.67 3.80
C GLU A 210 18.32 -8.89 3.76
N ASP A 211 17.24 -8.90 4.53
CA ASP A 211 16.26 -10.00 4.56
C ASP A 211 15.69 -10.31 3.16
N PHE A 212 15.36 -9.28 2.37
CA PHE A 212 14.86 -9.44 0.99
C PHE A 212 15.97 -9.63 -0.06
N GLY A 213 17.26 -9.62 0.33
CA GLY A 213 18.40 -9.78 -0.57
C GLY A 213 18.53 -8.64 -1.58
N LEU A 214 18.38 -7.40 -1.11
CA LEU A 214 18.50 -6.16 -1.87
C LEU A 214 19.88 -5.52 -1.61
N PRO A 215 20.93 -5.87 -2.37
CA PRO A 215 22.27 -5.37 -2.10
C PRO A 215 22.31 -3.84 -2.22
N TRP A 216 22.90 -3.20 -1.22
CA TRP A 216 22.97 -1.75 -1.11
C TRP A 216 24.38 -1.30 -0.75
N ASN A 217 24.91 -0.33 -1.48
CA ASN A 217 26.24 0.22 -1.25
C ASN A 217 26.23 1.74 -1.36
N HIS A 218 27.31 2.40 -0.97
CA HIS A 218 27.40 3.87 -0.99
C HIS A 218 27.15 4.48 -2.37
N ARG A 219 27.52 3.80 -3.46
CA ARG A 219 27.24 4.30 -4.83
C ARG A 219 25.74 4.31 -5.13
N ARG A 220 25.02 3.26 -4.73
CA ARG A 220 23.55 3.17 -4.83
C ARG A 220 22.86 4.20 -3.95
N GLN A 221 23.36 4.41 -2.72
CA GLN A 221 22.85 5.47 -1.82
C GLN A 221 22.95 6.85 -2.47
N ARG A 222 24.14 7.24 -2.95
CA ARG A 222 24.32 8.54 -3.63
C ARG A 222 23.42 8.71 -4.86
N ARG A 223 23.23 7.63 -5.64
CA ARG A 223 22.30 7.65 -6.78
C ARG A 223 20.86 7.84 -6.31
N PHE A 224 20.46 7.17 -5.23
CA PHE A 224 19.12 7.27 -4.67
C PHE A 224 18.85 8.69 -4.16
N ASP A 225 19.77 9.25 -3.39
CA ASP A 225 19.66 10.61 -2.86
C ASP A 225 19.54 11.63 -4.00
N ARG A 226 20.34 11.47 -5.06
CA ARG A 226 20.24 12.30 -6.27
C ARG A 226 18.89 12.11 -6.98
N THR A 227 18.41 10.89 -7.13
CA THR A 227 17.10 10.61 -7.72
C THR A 227 15.98 11.28 -6.92
N MET A 228 16.00 11.17 -5.59
CA MET A 228 15.00 11.82 -4.75
C MET A 228 15.10 13.34 -4.82
N ALA A 229 16.30 13.92 -4.83
CA ALA A 229 16.49 15.36 -4.99
C ALA A 229 15.95 15.89 -6.33
N VAL A 230 16.19 15.16 -7.43
CA VAL A 230 15.61 15.50 -8.74
C VAL A 230 14.09 15.39 -8.71
N LEU A 231 13.54 14.32 -8.12
CA LEU A 231 12.08 14.17 -7.99
C LEU A 231 11.45 15.29 -7.15
N ALA A 232 12.08 15.70 -6.05
CA ALA A 232 11.61 16.80 -5.20
C ALA A 232 11.56 18.14 -5.95
N VAL A 233 12.42 18.34 -6.96
CA VAL A 233 12.39 19.53 -7.81
C VAL A 233 11.37 19.37 -8.95
N VAL A 234 11.39 18.24 -9.65
CA VAL A 234 10.60 18.07 -10.88
C VAL A 234 9.13 17.79 -10.58
N TYR A 235 8.83 16.89 -9.64
CA TYR A 235 7.48 16.39 -9.42
C TYR A 235 6.50 17.49 -8.98
N PRO A 236 6.79 18.38 -8.00
CA PRO A 236 5.85 19.43 -7.61
C PRO A 236 5.50 20.42 -8.73
N ARG A 237 6.35 20.54 -9.75
CA ARG A 237 6.13 21.40 -10.93
C ARG A 237 5.21 20.77 -11.98
N LEU A 238 4.89 19.48 -11.85
CA LEU A 238 3.97 18.81 -12.76
C LEU A 238 2.54 19.34 -12.58
N PRO A 239 1.77 19.49 -13.68
CA PRO A 239 0.36 19.81 -13.61
C PRO A 239 -0.40 18.88 -12.67
N ARG A 240 -1.32 19.43 -11.86
CA ARG A 240 -2.13 18.67 -10.90
C ARG A 240 -2.85 17.48 -11.53
N ARG A 241 -3.31 17.59 -12.78
CA ARG A 241 -3.95 16.48 -13.52
C ARG A 241 -3.04 15.26 -13.67
N ILE A 242 -1.73 15.47 -13.86
CA ILE A 242 -0.75 14.37 -13.93
C ILE A 242 -0.48 13.84 -12.53
N ARG A 243 -0.31 14.74 -11.55
CA ARG A 243 -0.04 14.37 -10.17
C ARG A 243 -1.17 13.57 -9.53
N HIS A 244 -2.43 13.82 -9.91
CA HIS A 244 -3.61 13.17 -9.32
C HIS A 244 -4.22 12.08 -10.21
N TRP A 245 -3.66 11.85 -11.41
CA TRP A 245 -4.25 10.96 -12.42
C TRP A 245 -4.55 9.56 -11.89
N PHE A 246 -3.67 8.98 -11.07
CA PHE A 246 -3.85 7.59 -10.65
C PHE A 246 -5.04 7.42 -9.70
N LYS A 247 -5.27 8.40 -8.80
CA LYS A 247 -6.49 8.46 -7.98
C LYS A 247 -7.72 8.56 -8.87
N ASP A 248 -7.73 9.51 -9.81
CA ASP A 248 -8.87 9.73 -10.71
C ASP A 248 -9.17 8.49 -11.56
N TYR A 249 -8.13 7.81 -12.03
CA TYR A 249 -8.23 6.52 -12.74
C TYR A 249 -8.88 5.43 -11.88
N CYS A 250 -8.42 5.27 -10.63
CA CYS A 250 -8.96 4.27 -9.70
C CYS A 250 -10.43 4.51 -9.38
N LEU A 251 -10.83 5.76 -9.12
CA LEU A 251 -12.22 6.11 -8.81
C LEU A 251 -13.14 5.99 -10.04
N ALA A 252 -12.67 6.44 -11.21
CA ALA A 252 -13.43 6.32 -12.46
C ALA A 252 -13.64 4.85 -12.87
N GLU A 253 -12.66 3.99 -12.63
CA GLU A 253 -12.81 2.55 -12.86
C GLU A 253 -13.85 1.94 -11.91
N LEU A 254 -13.83 2.32 -10.64
CA LEU A 254 -14.79 1.85 -9.65
C LEU A 254 -16.23 2.27 -10.02
N ASP A 255 -16.41 3.50 -10.52
CA ASP A 255 -17.70 3.97 -11.04
C ASP A 255 -18.20 3.14 -12.22
N LYS A 256 -17.31 2.76 -13.15
CA LYS A 256 -17.68 1.89 -14.27
C LYS A 256 -18.15 0.53 -13.77
N ASP A 257 -17.47 -0.05 -12.80
CA ASP A 257 -17.86 -1.33 -12.21
C ASP A 257 -19.23 -1.24 -11.52
N LEU A 258 -19.47 -0.18 -10.74
CA LEU A 258 -20.75 0.06 -10.08
C LEU A 258 -21.90 0.21 -11.07
N ARG A 259 -21.69 0.96 -12.17
CA ARG A 259 -22.68 1.12 -13.24
C ARG A 259 -22.99 -0.21 -13.93
N LYS A 260 -21.98 -1.03 -14.22
CA LYS A 260 -22.17 -2.37 -14.80
C LYS A 260 -22.99 -3.27 -13.88
N ASN A 261 -22.71 -3.24 -12.57
CA ASN A 261 -23.43 -4.07 -11.59
C ASN A 261 -24.90 -3.63 -11.39
N ARG A 262 -25.25 -2.39 -11.75
CA ARG A 262 -26.63 -1.87 -11.71
C ARG A 262 -27.45 -2.23 -12.95
N GLN A 263 -26.82 -2.60 -14.05
CA GLN A 263 -27.56 -3.08 -15.24
C GLN A 263 -28.03 -4.51 -14.97
N PRO A 264 -29.35 -4.80 -14.96
CA PRO A 264 -29.81 -6.17 -14.85
C PRO A 264 -29.25 -6.98 -16.01
N ILE A 265 -28.80 -8.20 -15.74
CA ILE A 265 -28.56 -9.20 -16.77
C ILE A 265 -29.89 -9.33 -17.52
N GLN A 266 -30.01 -8.74 -18.71
CA GLN A 266 -31.06 -9.10 -19.65
C GLN A 266 -30.86 -10.60 -19.89
N ARG A 267 -31.71 -11.41 -19.24
CA ARG A 267 -31.77 -12.84 -19.48
C ARG A 267 -32.08 -13.02 -20.96
N GLN A 268 -31.08 -13.42 -21.74
CA GLN A 268 -31.34 -14.18 -22.94
C GLN A 268 -31.95 -15.51 -22.51
N GLY A 269 -33.21 -15.71 -22.90
CA GLY A 269 -34.01 -16.92 -22.63
C GLY A 269 -35.48 -16.52 -22.50
N ALA A 270 -36.41 -16.97 -23.33
CA ALA A 270 -36.35 -17.89 -24.44
C ALA A 270 -37.52 -17.54 -25.38
N SER A 271 -37.30 -17.59 -26.69
CA SER A 271 -38.39 -17.92 -27.61
C SER A 271 -38.81 -19.36 -27.31
N ALA A 272 -40.08 -19.52 -26.97
CA ALA A 272 -40.85 -20.75 -27.12
C ALA A 272 -42.21 -20.35 -27.71
#